data_AF-A0A6H5KF02-F1
#
_entry.id   AF-A0A6H5KF02-F1
#
_cell.length_a   1.000
_cell.length_b   1.000
_cell.length_c   1.000
_cell.angle_alpha   90.00
_cell.angle_beta   90.00
_cell.angle_gamma   90.00
#
_symmetry.space_group_name_H-M   'P 1'
#
loop_
_entity.id
_entity.type
_entity.pdbx_description
1 polymer ?
#
loop_
_entity_poly.entity_id
_entity_poly.type
_entity_poly.pdbx_seq_one_letter_code
_entity_poly.pdbx_strand_id
1 'polypeptide(L)'
;MKSKKYSDDTIRSLKVLPFVKSKMVKGLLKEKEDYYMAASDTDIEYGHMAFWKDNKKKRLPTWHALVLDVALLQPSSAFMERVFSILRGRAQSSSSAEKTGSAEEANSGSGSDQSDGSDEESD
;
A
#
# COMPACT_ATOMS: atom_id res chain seq x y z
N MET A 1 -17.02 12.11 27.33
CA MET A 1 -15.58 12.05 26.99
C MET A 1 -15.10 13.47 26.70
N LYS A 2 -13.92 13.91 27.17
CA LYS A 2 -13.41 15.26 26.87
C LYS A 2 -12.78 15.25 25.47
N SER A 3 -13.37 15.95 24.51
CA SER A 3 -12.78 16.09 23.16
C SER A 3 -11.44 16.83 23.25
N LYS A 4 -10.36 16.16 22.88
CA LYS A 4 -9.01 16.74 22.90
C LYS A 4 -8.92 17.80 21.80
N LYS A 5 -8.92 19.08 22.19
CA LYS A 5 -8.73 20.19 21.25
C LYS A 5 -7.25 20.33 20.90
N TYR A 6 -6.96 20.49 19.62
CA TYR A 6 -5.61 20.74 19.12
C TYR A 6 -5.28 22.23 19.16
N SER A 7 -4.03 22.55 19.48
CA SER A 7 -3.53 23.92 19.39
C SER A 7 -3.35 24.33 17.93
N ASP A 8 -3.33 25.64 17.65
CA ASP A 8 -3.05 26.15 16.31
C ASP A 8 -1.66 25.74 15.85
N ASP A 9 -0.69 25.66 16.77
CA ASP A 9 0.66 25.23 16.48
C ASP A 9 0.72 23.75 16.06
N THR A 10 -0.13 22.91 16.65
CA THR A 10 -0.30 21.51 16.22
C THR A 10 -0.86 21.42 14.79
N ILE A 11 -1.78 22.30 14.40
CA ILE A 11 -2.29 22.32 13.02
C ILE A 11 -1.21 22.86 12.06
N ARG A 12 -0.42 23.84 12.50
CA ARG A 12 0.68 24.40 11.71
C ARG A 12 1.83 23.40 11.53
N SER A 13 2.05 22.48 12.47
CA SER A 13 3.11 21.47 12.35
C SER A 13 2.85 20.45 11.24
N LEU A 14 1.61 20.34 10.74
CA LEU A 14 1.27 19.49 9.58
C LEU A 14 2.03 19.87 8.30
N LYS A 15 2.65 21.06 8.24
CA LYS A 15 3.57 21.47 7.17
C LYS A 15 4.80 20.56 7.03
N VAL A 16 5.09 19.71 8.00
CA VAL A 16 6.14 18.68 7.87
C VAL A 16 5.83 17.70 6.73
N LEU A 17 4.55 17.53 6.38
CA LEU A 17 4.13 16.71 5.26
C LEU A 17 4.32 17.49 3.96
N PRO A 18 5.02 16.94 2.95
CA PRO A 18 5.43 17.68 1.74
C PRO A 18 4.24 18.16 0.88
N PHE A 19 3.08 17.52 1.01
CA PHE A 19 1.85 17.89 0.31
C PHE A 19 1.01 18.95 1.04
N VAL A 20 1.33 19.27 2.30
CA VAL A 20 0.58 20.24 3.11
C VAL A 20 1.10 21.66 2.85
N LYS A 21 0.38 22.38 2.00
CA LYS A 21 0.70 23.77 1.63
C LYS A 21 0.17 24.77 2.65
N SER A 22 0.77 25.96 2.73
CA SER A 22 0.29 27.05 3.60
C SER A 22 -1.19 27.41 3.40
N LYS A 23 -1.71 27.31 2.17
CA LYS A 23 -3.14 27.50 1.88
C LYS A 23 -4.04 26.47 2.56
N MET A 24 -3.57 25.22 2.65
CA MET A 24 -4.28 24.13 3.30
C MET A 24 -4.29 24.35 4.81
N VAL A 25 -3.16 24.72 5.42
CA VAL A 25 -3.11 25.06 6.86
C VAL A 25 -4.09 26.17 7.23
N LYS A 26 -4.20 27.22 6.41
CA LYS A 26 -5.20 28.28 6.62
C LYS A 26 -6.64 27.73 6.58
N GLY A 27 -6.93 26.82 5.65
CA GLY A 27 -8.23 26.14 5.58
C GLY A 27 -8.51 25.26 6.80
N LEU A 28 -7.53 24.47 7.25
CA LEU A 28 -7.65 23.61 8.43
C LEU A 28 -7.92 24.44 9.71
N LEU A 29 -7.23 25.56 9.87
CA LEU A 29 -7.46 26.49 10.99
C LEU A 29 -8.85 27.13 10.92
N LYS A 30 -9.33 27.46 9.72
CA LYS A 30 -10.68 28.00 9.51
C LYS A 30 -11.78 26.98 9.84
N GLU A 31 -11.54 25.71 9.51
CA GLU A 31 -12.47 24.60 9.74
C GLU A 31 -12.32 23.95 11.14
N LYS A 32 -11.44 24.48 11.99
CA LYS A 32 -11.04 23.86 13.27
C LYS A 32 -12.21 23.64 14.22
N GLU A 33 -13.03 24.66 14.45
CA GLU A 33 -14.18 24.55 15.37
C GLU A 33 -15.28 23.65 14.79
N ASP A 34 -15.50 23.72 13.47
CA ASP A 34 -16.41 22.81 12.77
C ASP A 34 -15.98 21.35 12.90
N TYR A 35 -14.68 21.09 12.85
CA TYR A 35 -14.13 19.75 13.04
C TYR A 35 -14.44 19.23 14.44
N TYR A 36 -14.23 20.03 15.49
CA TYR A 36 -14.54 19.58 16.86
C TYR A 36 -16.01 19.34 17.09
N MET A 37 -16.88 20.18 16.54
CA MET A 37 -18.32 20.00 16.60
C MET A 37 -18.80 18.77 15.82
N ALA A 38 -18.18 18.46 14.68
CA ALA A 38 -18.53 17.26 13.92
C ALA A 38 -18.01 15.98 14.60
N ALA A 39 -16.79 16.04 15.15
CA ALA A 39 -16.12 14.91 15.78
C ALA A 39 -16.67 14.58 17.18
N SER A 40 -17.33 15.51 17.87
CA SER A 40 -17.90 15.24 19.21
C SER A 40 -19.03 14.21 19.19
N ASP A 41 -19.76 14.13 18.08
CA ASP A 41 -20.97 13.33 17.94
C ASP A 41 -20.73 12.07 17.10
N THR A 42 -19.46 11.76 16.81
CA THR A 42 -19.11 10.62 15.96
C THR A 42 -18.93 9.36 16.81
N ASP A 43 -19.71 8.32 16.48
CA ASP A 43 -19.59 7.00 17.10
C ASP A 43 -18.31 6.28 16.65
N ILE A 44 -17.75 5.43 17.52
CA ILE A 44 -16.56 4.61 17.25
C ILE A 44 -16.87 3.57 16.16
N GLU A 45 -18.12 3.11 16.05
CA GLU A 45 -18.53 2.18 14.98
C GLU A 45 -18.71 2.86 13.61
N TYR A 46 -18.68 4.19 13.58
CA TYR A 46 -18.81 4.94 12.35
C TYR A 46 -17.50 4.87 11.57
N GLY A 47 -17.50 4.05 10.52
CA GLY A 47 -16.30 3.71 9.75
C GLY A 47 -15.46 4.93 9.38
N HIS A 48 -14.14 4.83 9.60
CA HIS A 48 -13.21 5.97 9.52
C HIS A 48 -13.34 6.84 8.27
N MET A 49 -13.69 6.26 7.12
CA MET A 49 -13.87 7.00 5.86
C MET A 49 -15.29 7.54 5.63
N ALA A 50 -16.31 7.01 6.30
CA ALA A 50 -17.68 7.48 6.19
C ALA A 50 -17.80 8.93 6.72
N PHE A 51 -17.16 9.21 7.87
CA PHE A 51 -17.11 10.55 8.44
C PHE A 51 -16.58 11.62 7.50
N TRP A 52 -15.45 11.33 6.85
CA TRP A 52 -14.84 12.29 5.94
C TRP A 52 -15.70 12.48 4.69
N LYS A 53 -16.31 11.41 4.16
CA LYS A 53 -17.21 11.50 3.00
C LYS A 53 -18.43 12.38 3.27
N ASP A 54 -19.06 12.23 4.43
CA ASP A 54 -20.29 12.94 4.77
C ASP A 54 -20.03 14.43 5.06
N ASN A 55 -18.84 14.76 5.56
CA ASN A 55 -18.45 16.14 5.89
C ASN A 55 -17.73 16.89 4.76
N LYS A 56 -17.37 16.21 3.66
CA LYS A 56 -16.59 16.75 2.52
C LYS A 56 -17.13 18.07 1.97
N LYS A 57 -18.43 18.17 1.74
CA LYS A 57 -19.04 19.31 1.01
C LYS A 57 -19.55 20.42 1.92
N LYS A 58 -19.89 20.09 3.17
CA LYS A 58 -20.67 20.98 4.05
C LYS A 58 -19.82 21.70 5.08
N ARG A 59 -18.85 21.00 5.69
CA ARG A 59 -18.19 21.50 6.91
C ARG A 59 -16.68 21.41 6.84
N LEU A 60 -16.15 20.34 6.26
CA LEU A 60 -14.74 19.96 6.38
C LEU A 60 -14.05 19.69 5.03
N PRO A 61 -14.15 20.58 4.02
CA PRO A 61 -13.56 20.32 2.72
C PRO A 61 -12.03 20.24 2.76
N THR A 62 -11.36 21.06 3.57
CA THR A 62 -9.90 21.06 3.69
C THR A 62 -9.41 19.86 4.50
N TRP A 63 -10.08 19.55 5.62
CA TRP A 63 -9.74 18.36 6.41
C TRP A 63 -9.97 17.06 5.62
N HIS A 64 -11.07 16.94 4.89
CA HIS A 64 -11.32 15.77 4.04
C HIS A 64 -10.22 15.60 2.98
N ALA A 65 -9.80 16.69 2.31
CA ALA A 65 -8.73 16.62 1.32
C ALA A 65 -7.42 16.13 1.95
N LEU A 66 -7.04 16.71 3.10
CA LEU A 66 -5.84 16.28 3.83
C LEU A 66 -5.89 14.79 4.20
N VAL A 67 -7.02 14.30 4.69
CA VAL A 67 -7.15 12.90 5.12
C VAL A 67 -7.04 11.94 3.94
N LEU A 68 -7.57 12.30 2.77
CA LEU A 68 -7.35 11.49 1.58
C LEU A 68 -5.88 11.43 1.20
N ASP A 69 -5.17 12.56 1.24
CA ASP A 69 -3.73 12.59 0.94
C ASP A 69 -2.93 11.74 1.94
N VAL A 70 -3.28 11.81 3.23
CA VAL A 70 -2.67 10.99 4.28
C VAL A 70 -3.01 9.50 4.11
N ALA A 71 -4.24 9.17 3.72
CA ALA A 71 -4.67 7.78 3.52
C ALA A 71 -3.97 7.10 2.34
N LEU A 72 -3.43 7.88 1.40
CA LEU A 72 -2.60 7.38 0.31
C LEU A 72 -1.15 7.10 0.73
N LEU A 73 -0.74 7.54 1.92
CA LEU A 73 0.57 7.18 2.47
C LEU A 73 0.52 5.71 2.89
N GLN A 74 1.24 4.89 2.13
CA GLN A 74 1.35 3.47 2.44
C GLN A 74 2.11 3.29 3.76
N PRO A 75 1.52 2.66 4.79
CA PRO A 75 2.12 2.60 6.12
C PRO A 75 3.34 1.67 6.20
N SER A 76 3.54 0.78 5.23
CA SER A 76 4.68 -0.14 5.18
C SER A 76 5.01 -0.53 3.74
N SER A 77 6.29 -0.55 3.37
CA SER A 77 6.78 -1.01 2.05
C SER A 77 6.39 -2.46 1.73
N ALA A 78 6.17 -3.30 2.75
CA ALA A 78 5.83 -4.72 2.60
C ALA A 78 4.51 -4.97 1.83
N PHE A 79 3.59 -4.00 1.82
CA PHE A 79 2.39 -4.09 0.99
C PHE A 79 2.75 -4.08 -0.52
N MET A 80 3.70 -3.23 -0.94
CA MET A 80 4.18 -3.23 -2.32
C MET A 80 4.91 -4.54 -2.65
N GLU A 81 5.71 -5.07 -1.71
CA GLU A 81 6.42 -6.34 -1.92
C GLU A 81 5.47 -7.51 -2.18
N ARG A 82 4.34 -7.57 -1.45
CA ARG A 82 3.30 -8.56 -1.73
C ARG A 82 2.67 -8.38 -3.11
N VAL A 83 2.38 -7.14 -3.51
CA VAL A 83 1.87 -6.85 -4.86
C VAL A 83 2.87 -7.29 -5.93
N PHE A 84 4.15 -6.96 -5.77
CA PHE A 84 5.21 -7.39 -6.68
C PHE A 84 5.39 -8.92 -6.70
N SER A 85 5.28 -9.59 -5.55
CA SER A 85 5.34 -11.05 -5.46
C SER A 85 4.20 -11.72 -6.23
N ILE A 86 2.97 -11.20 -6.11
CA ILE A 86 1.81 -11.71 -6.86
C ILE A 86 2.00 -11.48 -8.37
N LEU A 87 2.45 -10.28 -8.77
CA LEU A 87 2.71 -9.96 -10.17
C LEU A 87 3.81 -10.84 -10.77
N ARG A 88 4.90 -11.07 -10.02
CA ARG A 88 6.02 -11.95 -10.46
C ARG A 88 5.56 -13.41 -10.58
N GLY A 89 4.80 -13.93 -9.62
CA GLY A 89 4.26 -15.28 -9.70
C GLY A 89 3.34 -15.47 -10.92
N ARG A 90 2.54 -14.45 -11.25
CA ARG A 90 1.66 -14.46 -12.44
C ARG A 90 2.45 -14.37 -13.75
N ALA A 91 3.49 -13.54 -13.82
CA ALA A 91 4.37 -13.45 -14.98
C ALA A 91 5.15 -14.75 -15.25
N GLN A 92 5.56 -15.46 -14.19
CA GLN A 92 6.23 -16.76 -14.30
C GLN A 92 5.27 -17.88 -14.73
N SER A 93 4.02 -17.86 -14.28
CA SER A 93 3.00 -18.83 -14.72
C SER A 93 2.63 -18.68 -16.21
N SER A 94 2.74 -17.48 -16.79
CA SER A 94 2.49 -17.25 -18.23
C SER A 94 3.67 -17.62 -19.14
N SER A 95 4.91 -17.65 -18.64
CA SER A 95 6.08 -18.03 -19.45
C SER A 95 6.32 -19.54 -19.51
N SER A 96 5.71 -20.33 -18.62
CA SER A 96 5.82 -21.79 -18.63
C SER A 96 4.81 -22.48 -19.56
N ALA A 97 3.88 -21.73 -20.17
CA ALA A 97 2.87 -22.27 -21.08
C ALA A 97 3.28 -22.34 -22.56
N GLU A 98 4.48 -21.84 -22.94
CA GLU A 98 4.93 -21.81 -24.35
C GLU A 98 6.08 -22.79 -24.66
N LYS A 99 6.31 -23.83 -23.84
CA LYS A 99 7.32 -24.86 -24.15
C LYS A 99 6.80 -26.29 -24.07
N THR A 100 5.66 -26.55 -24.72
CA THR A 100 5.30 -27.92 -25.14
C THR A 100 4.55 -27.87 -26.46
N GLY A 101 5.28 -28.00 -27.57
CA GLY A 101 4.67 -28.11 -28.89
C GLY A 101 5.70 -28.27 -30.00
N SER A 102 5.83 -29.51 -30.48
CA SER A 102 6.44 -29.91 -31.76
C SER A 102 7.94 -30.23 -31.77
N ALA A 103 8.27 -31.52 -31.63
CA ALA A 103 8.76 -32.34 -32.75
C ALA A 103 8.99 -33.79 -32.29
N GLU A 104 8.11 -34.70 -32.72
CA GLU A 104 8.45 -36.11 -32.90
C GLU A 104 9.52 -36.22 -34.02
N GLU A 105 10.58 -36.98 -33.81
CA GLU A 105 10.89 -38.17 -34.63
C GLU A 105 12.10 -38.93 -34.08
N ALA A 106 12.04 -40.24 -34.27
CA ALA A 106 12.88 -41.27 -33.65
C ALA A 106 14.30 -41.35 -34.23
N ASN A 107 15.26 -41.82 -33.42
CA ASN A 107 16.29 -42.73 -33.94
C ASN A 107 16.92 -43.58 -32.82
N SER A 108 16.97 -44.88 -33.07
CA SER A 108 17.52 -45.95 -32.25
C SER A 108 19.05 -45.88 -32.15
N GLY A 109 19.61 -46.25 -30.99
CA GLY A 109 21.05 -46.39 -30.82
C GLY A 109 21.43 -47.09 -29.52
N SER A 110 21.53 -48.41 -29.60
CA SER A 110 22.04 -49.34 -28.59
C SER A 110 23.49 -49.04 -28.18
N GLY A 111 23.87 -49.24 -26.92
CA GLY A 111 25.29 -49.11 -26.50
C GLY A 111 25.54 -49.14 -25.00
N SER A 112 25.63 -50.37 -24.48
CA SER A 112 26.40 -50.92 -23.35
C SER A 112 27.14 -50.03 -22.32
N ASP A 113 27.04 -50.52 -21.08
CA ASP A 113 28.13 -50.82 -20.13
C ASP A 113 28.93 -49.72 -19.40
N GLN A 114 28.74 -49.78 -18.07
CA GLN A 114 29.74 -49.92 -16.99
C GLN A 114 30.74 -48.81 -16.62
N SER A 115 31.08 -48.90 -15.33
CA SER A 115 32.21 -48.38 -14.54
C SER A 115 31.99 -46.99 -13.91
N ASP A 116 31.85 -46.90 -12.58
CA ASP A 116 32.83 -47.18 -11.50
C ASP A 116 33.87 -46.05 -11.39
N GLY A 117 34.09 -45.54 -10.18
CA GLY A 117 35.11 -44.52 -9.93
C GLY A 117 34.79 -43.57 -8.78
N SER A 118 35.18 -43.99 -7.59
CA SER A 118 35.22 -43.28 -6.31
C SER A 118 36.22 -42.11 -6.25
N ASP A 119 36.20 -41.41 -5.10
CA ASP A 119 37.33 -40.73 -4.42
C ASP A 119 37.79 -39.38 -5.04
N GLU A 120 38.26 -38.35 -4.33
CA GLU A 120 38.65 -38.11 -2.94
C GLU A 120 38.83 -36.57 -2.84
N GLU A 121 38.41 -35.90 -1.75
CA GLU A 121 38.84 -34.53 -1.45
C GLU A 121 39.65 -34.57 -0.16
N SER A 122 40.96 -34.36 -0.31
CA SER A 122 41.98 -34.42 0.74
C SER A 122 41.95 -33.19 1.66
N ASP A 123 42.22 -33.43 2.95
CA ASP A 123 42.65 -32.42 3.94
C ASP A 123 43.91 -31.65 3.50
#